data_AF-A0A8S9FEK2-F1
#
_entry.id   AF-A0A8S9FEK2-F1
#
_cell.length_a   1.000
_cell.length_b   1.000
_cell.length_c   1.000
_cell.angle_alpha   90.00
_cell.angle_beta   90.00
_cell.angle_gamma   90.00
#
_symmetry.space_group_name_H-M   'P 1'
#
loop_
_entity.id
_entity.type
_entity.pdbx_description
1 polymer ?
#
loop_
_entity_poly.entity_id
_entity_poly.type
_entity_poly.pdbx_seq_one_letter_code
_entity_poly.pdbx_strand_id
1 'polypeptide(L)'
;MDAAWSKETGATGLGWIFDPGHPDITICQSKSIISVSSSLMAEALAILGAIFSAKQRFLSKVWFRSDSQRLIQAINLKFSVELYGVPLISNFYSRISVSLCFLSFLEPKT
;
A
#
# COMPACT_ATOMS: atom_id res chain seq x y z
N MET A 1 6.14 -2.29 0.73
CA MET A 1 5.00 -3.14 0.35
C MET A 1 5.12 -3.41 -1.13
N ASP A 2 4.63 -4.55 -1.61
CA ASP A 2 4.74 -4.93 -3.01
C ASP A 2 3.58 -5.87 -3.41
N ALA A 3 3.32 -6.00 -4.71
CA ALA A 3 2.31 -6.85 -5.27
C ALA A 3 2.77 -7.56 -6.55
N ALA A 4 2.47 -8.85 -6.66
CA ALA A 4 2.67 -9.64 -7.87
C ALA A 4 1.31 -9.97 -8.50
N TRP A 5 1.05 -9.52 -9.72
CA TRP A 5 -0.22 -9.68 -10.42
C TRP A 5 -0.07 -10.43 -11.74
N SER A 6 -0.98 -11.38 -12.01
CA SER A 6 -1.12 -12.07 -13.30
C SER A 6 -2.24 -11.46 -14.12
N LYS A 7 -1.92 -11.02 -15.34
CA LYS A 7 -2.89 -10.44 -16.28
C LYS A 7 -3.87 -11.49 -16.80
N GLU A 8 -3.44 -12.75 -16.92
CA GLU A 8 -4.18 -13.87 -17.51
C GLU A 8 -5.29 -14.34 -16.58
N THR A 9 -5.04 -14.33 -15.27
CA THR A 9 -5.94 -14.89 -14.25
C THR A 9 -6.53 -13.82 -13.33
N GLY A 10 -5.96 -12.61 -13.30
CA GLY A 10 -6.26 -11.60 -12.29
C GLY A 10 -5.81 -11.99 -10.87
N ALA A 11 -5.07 -13.10 -10.72
CA ALA A 11 -4.54 -13.54 -9.44
C ALA A 11 -3.45 -12.58 -8.98
N THR A 12 -3.46 -12.24 -7.69
CA THR A 12 -2.54 -11.28 -7.09
C THR A 12 -2.04 -11.75 -5.75
N GLY A 13 -0.73 -11.79 -5.59
CA GLY A 13 -0.07 -11.85 -4.29
C GLY A 13 0.26 -10.44 -3.79
N LEU A 14 -0.09 -10.15 -2.55
CA LEU A 14 0.21 -8.91 -1.85
C LEU A 14 1.18 -9.20 -0.70
N GLY A 15 2.15 -8.31 -0.48
CA GLY A 15 3.11 -8.45 0.62
C GLY A 15 3.48 -7.12 1.25
N TRP A 16 3.63 -7.11 2.57
CA TRP A 16 4.18 -5.97 3.30
C TRP A 16 4.98 -6.40 4.51
N ILE A 17 5.96 -5.56 4.84
CA ILE A 17 6.88 -5.76 5.95
C ILE A 17 6.95 -4.44 6.73
N PHE A 18 6.86 -4.53 8.05
CA PHE A 18 7.22 -3.43 8.95
C PHE A 18 8.57 -3.73 9.55
N ASP A 19 9.47 -2.78 9.37
CA ASP A 19 10.77 -2.76 10.02
C ASP A 19 10.75 -1.67 11.11
N PRO A 20 10.73 -2.05 12.40
CA PRO A 20 10.77 -1.14 13.53
C PRO A 20 12.20 -0.61 13.81
N GLY A 21 13.20 -0.97 13.02
CA GLY A 21 14.60 -0.59 13.22
C GLY A 21 15.30 -1.40 14.32
N HIS A 22 14.70 -2.51 14.75
CA HIS A 22 15.29 -3.45 15.72
C HIS A 22 15.61 -4.77 14.99
N PRO A 23 16.85 -5.29 15.08
CA PRO A 23 17.33 -6.39 14.24
C PRO A 23 16.50 -7.68 14.37
N ASP A 24 15.85 -7.90 15.51
CA ASP A 24 15.14 -9.15 15.80
C ASP A 24 13.62 -9.11 15.53
N ILE A 25 13.06 -7.96 15.14
CA ILE A 25 11.60 -7.81 15.04
C ILE A 25 11.26 -7.33 13.64
N THR A 26 11.11 -8.25 12.70
CA THR A 26 10.51 -7.95 11.39
C THR A 26 9.09 -8.49 11.36
N ILE A 27 8.11 -7.63 11.11
CA ILE A 27 6.71 -8.05 11.01
C ILE A 27 6.33 -8.13 9.54
N CYS A 28 6.24 -9.35 9.01
CA CYS A 28 5.82 -9.59 7.64
C CYS A 28 4.39 -10.14 7.58
N GLN A 29 3.65 -9.77 6.54
CA GLN A 29 2.37 -10.39 6.19
C GLN A 29 2.20 -10.42 4.68
N SER A 30 1.43 -11.40 4.22
CA SER A 30 1.04 -11.54 2.83
C SER A 30 -0.42 -11.91 2.70
N LYS A 31 -0.99 -11.66 1.52
CA LYS A 31 -2.36 -12.02 1.18
C LYS A 31 -2.48 -12.36 -0.29
N SER A 32 -3.22 -13.41 -0.62
CA SER A 32 -3.60 -13.71 -2.00
C SER A 32 -5.03 -13.24 -2.25
N ILE A 33 -5.27 -12.62 -3.40
CA ILE A 33 -6.59 -12.20 -3.88
C ILE A 33 -6.74 -12.54 -5.36
N ILE A 34 -7.98 -12.77 -5.78
CA ILE A 34 -8.34 -13.02 -7.18
C ILE A 34 -9.13 -11.84 -7.74
N SER A 35 -9.29 -11.80 -9.06
CA SER A 35 -10.11 -10.80 -9.76
C SER A 35 -9.62 -9.36 -9.63
N VAL A 36 -8.30 -9.17 -9.56
CA VAL A 36 -7.69 -7.83 -9.62
C VAL A 36 -7.56 -7.40 -11.08
N SER A 37 -8.09 -6.21 -11.38
CA SER A 37 -8.24 -5.74 -12.77
C SER A 37 -6.99 -5.11 -13.37
N SER A 38 -5.99 -4.76 -12.55
CA SER A 38 -4.73 -4.18 -13.02
C SER A 38 -3.59 -4.30 -12.00
N SER A 39 -2.34 -4.25 -12.46
CA SER A 39 -1.16 -4.15 -11.59
C SER A 39 -1.23 -2.96 -10.64
N LEU A 40 -1.72 -1.81 -11.12
CA LEU A 40 -1.84 -0.62 -10.30
C LEU A 40 -2.91 -0.78 -9.19
N MET A 41 -3.98 -1.54 -9.45
CA MET A 41 -4.93 -1.92 -8.41
C MET A 41 -4.31 -2.90 -7.40
N ALA A 42 -3.45 -3.81 -7.86
CA ALA A 42 -2.72 -4.72 -7.00
C ALA A 42 -1.80 -3.97 -6.01
N GLU A 43 -1.00 -3.01 -6.51
CA GLU A 43 -0.16 -2.14 -5.68
C GLU A 43 -1.00 -1.35 -4.67
N ALA A 44 -2.09 -0.73 -5.13
CA ALA A 44 -3.07 -0.04 -4.30
C ALA A 44 -3.57 -0.92 -3.13
N LEU A 45 -3.89 -2.18 -3.40
CA LEU A 45 -4.36 -3.13 -2.39
C LEU A 45 -3.25 -3.56 -1.42
N ALA A 46 -2.00 -3.66 -1.87
CA ALA A 46 -0.86 -3.91 -0.99
C ALA A 46 -0.64 -2.75 -0.01
N ILE A 47 -0.80 -1.50 -0.47
CA ILE A 47 -0.75 -0.30 0.40
C ILE A 47 -1.87 -0.34 1.44
N LEU A 48 -3.11 -0.63 1.03
CA LEU A 48 -4.24 -0.76 1.95
C LEU A 48 -4.04 -1.85 2.99
N GLY A 49 -3.55 -3.02 2.56
CA GLY A 49 -3.23 -4.14 3.45
C GLY A 49 -2.23 -3.71 4.52
N ALA A 50 -1.14 -3.05 4.10
CA ALA A 50 -0.12 -2.55 5.02
C ALA A 50 -0.70 -1.51 6.00
N ILE A 51 -1.48 -0.53 5.54
CA ILE A 51 -2.09 0.47 6.41
C ILE A 51 -3.03 -0.18 7.44
N PHE A 52 -3.88 -1.10 7.00
CA PHE A 52 -4.81 -1.80 7.89
C PHE A 52 -4.06 -2.62 8.94
N SER A 53 -3.01 -3.32 8.52
CA SER A 53 -2.16 -4.10 9.40
C SER A 53 -1.38 -3.28 10.41
N ALA A 54 -0.94 -2.07 10.04
CA ALA A 54 -0.32 -1.11 10.95
C ALA A 54 -1.33 -0.64 12.00
N LYS A 55 -2.56 -0.30 11.57
CA LYS A 55 -3.64 0.13 12.46
C LYS A 55 -4.04 -0.96 13.45
N GLN A 56 -4.21 -2.21 12.99
CA GLN A 56 -4.53 -3.35 13.87
C GLN A 56 -3.46 -3.59 14.95
N ARG A 57 -2.22 -3.17 14.68
CA ARG A 57 -1.08 -3.29 15.59
C ARG A 57 -0.83 -2.04 16.41
N PHE A 58 -1.68 -1.02 16.29
CA PHE A 58 -1.52 0.27 16.95
C PHE A 58 -0.16 0.93 16.68
N LEU A 59 0.42 0.68 15.49
CA LEU A 59 1.66 1.34 15.08
C LEU A 59 1.37 2.82 14.87
N SER A 60 2.04 3.66 15.66
CA SER A 60 1.80 5.09 15.64
C SER A 60 2.53 5.75 14.48
N LYS A 61 3.83 5.51 14.28
CA LYS A 61 4.64 6.13 13.20
C LYS A 61 5.06 5.11 12.16
N VAL A 62 4.45 5.14 10.97
CA VAL A 62 4.78 4.21 9.88
C VAL A 62 5.06 4.98 8.59
N TRP A 63 6.14 4.60 7.92
CA TRP A 63 6.55 5.15 6.63
C TRP A 63 6.27 4.10 5.55
N PHE A 64 5.35 4.41 4.66
CA PHE A 64 5.06 3.59 3.49
C PHE A 64 5.85 4.15 2.30
N ARG A 65 6.60 3.29 1.61
CA ARG A 65 7.37 3.64 0.42
C ARG A 65 6.89 2.83 -0.76
N SER A 66 6.43 3.51 -1.80
CA SER A 66 6.01 2.91 -3.07
C SER A 66 6.92 3.42 -4.18
N ASP A 67 7.26 2.54 -5.10
CA ASP A 67 7.95 2.81 -6.37
C ASP A 67 6.99 3.33 -7.47
N SER A 68 5.70 3.50 -7.16
CA SER A 68 4.70 3.95 -8.11
C SER A 68 4.38 5.43 -7.91
N GLN A 69 5.11 6.29 -8.64
CA GLN A 69 4.93 7.74 -8.57
C GLN A 69 3.48 8.17 -8.83
N ARG A 70 2.83 7.52 -9.81
CA ARG A 70 1.42 7.77 -10.16
C ARG A 70 0.48 7.44 -9.00
N LEU A 71 0.72 6.35 -8.29
CA LEU A 71 -0.10 5.93 -7.15
C LEU A 71 0.06 6.92 -5.98
N ILE A 72 1.30 7.30 -5.66
CA ILE A 72 1.59 8.29 -4.61
C ILE A 72 0.94 9.64 -4.94
N GLN A 73 1.05 10.11 -6.19
CA GLN A 73 0.38 11.34 -6.63
C GLN A 73 -1.14 11.22 -6.51
N ALA A 74 -1.74 10.11 -6.96
CA ALA A 74 -3.17 9.92 -6.91
C ALA A 74 -3.72 9.92 -5.47
N ILE A 75 -2.99 9.29 -4.54
CA ILE A 75 -3.30 9.28 -3.10
C ILE A 75 -3.16 10.68 -2.50
N ASN A 76 -2.05 11.37 -2.75
CA ASN A 76 -1.76 12.68 -2.15
C ASN A 76 -2.69 13.79 -2.67
N LEU A 77 -3.07 13.73 -3.95
CA LEU A 77 -3.90 14.73 -4.61
C LEU A 77 -5.40 14.41 -4.52
N LYS A 78 -5.80 13.32 -3.83
CA LYS A 78 -7.18 12.83 -3.77
C LYS A 78 -7.81 12.63 -5.16
N PHE A 79 -7.01 12.30 -6.18
CA PHE A 79 -7.53 12.12 -7.54
C PHE A 79 -8.45 10.90 -7.60
N SER A 80 -9.73 11.15 -7.85
CA SER A 80 -10.82 10.17 -7.77
C SER A 80 -11.14 9.48 -9.10
N VAL A 81 -10.31 9.63 -10.13
CA VAL A 81 -10.74 9.35 -11.51
C VAL A 81 -9.91 8.20 -12.09
N GLU A 82 -10.62 7.14 -12.48
CA GLU A 82 -10.19 5.93 -13.22
C GLU A 82 -9.47 4.79 -12.50
N LEU A 83 -8.94 4.99 -11.29
CA LEU A 83 -8.42 3.86 -10.51
C LEU A 83 -9.51 3.33 -9.58
N TYR A 84 -10.19 2.25 -9.95
CA TYR A 84 -11.23 1.60 -9.12
C TYR A 84 -10.79 1.23 -7.69
N GLY A 85 -9.49 1.32 -7.35
CA GLY A 85 -8.95 1.21 -5.99
C GLY A 85 -8.56 2.51 -5.28
N VAL A 86 -8.28 3.63 -5.97
CA VAL A 86 -7.75 4.87 -5.35
C VAL A 86 -8.79 5.66 -4.54
N PRO A 87 -10.07 5.79 -4.94
CA PRO A 87 -11.09 6.44 -4.13
C PRO A 87 -11.29 5.75 -2.77
N LEU A 88 -11.17 4.41 -2.74
CA LEU A 88 -11.16 3.65 -1.50
C LEU A 88 -9.93 4.03 -0.66
N ILE A 89 -8.73 4.08 -1.26
CA ILE A 89 -7.49 4.45 -0.57
C ILE A 89 -7.56 5.86 0.01
N SER A 90 -7.95 6.86 -0.77
CA SER A 90 -8.08 8.24 -0.31
C SER A 90 -9.07 8.36 0.86
N ASN A 91 -10.23 7.69 0.78
CA ASN A 91 -11.22 7.67 1.85
C ASN A 91 -10.71 6.94 3.10
N PHE A 92 -9.95 5.85 2.95
CA PHE A 92 -9.34 5.15 4.08
C PHE A 92 -8.23 5.99 4.71
N TYR A 93 -7.39 6.63 3.90
CA TYR A 93 -6.43 7.62 4.36
C TYR A 93 -7.15 8.69 5.18
N SER A 94 -8.14 9.40 4.64
CA SER A 94 -8.80 10.48 5.38
C SER A 94 -9.51 10.04 6.67
N ARG A 95 -9.90 8.75 6.81
CA ARG A 95 -10.60 8.21 7.99
C ARG A 95 -9.68 7.59 9.03
N ILE A 96 -8.45 7.27 8.67
CA ILE A 96 -7.41 6.94 9.65
C ILE A 96 -6.96 8.27 10.23
N SER A 97 -6.72 8.36 11.53
CA SER A 97 -6.10 9.55 12.12
C SER A 97 -4.63 9.58 11.64
N VAL A 98 -4.40 10.04 10.40
CA VAL A 98 -3.13 9.98 9.64
C VAL A 98 -2.10 10.97 10.14
N SER A 99 -2.18 11.44 11.39
CA SER A 99 -1.18 12.37 11.91
C SER A 99 0.25 11.79 11.89
N LEU A 100 0.43 10.49 11.58
CA LEU A 100 1.69 9.77 11.73
C LEU A 100 1.98 8.71 10.63
N CYS A 101 1.20 8.62 9.55
CA CYS A 101 1.51 7.76 8.40
C CYS A 101 2.01 8.60 7.23
N PHE A 102 3.26 8.39 6.81
CA PHE A 102 3.87 9.11 5.69
C PHE A 102 3.93 8.18 4.47
N LEU A 103 3.43 8.61 3.30
CA LEU A 103 3.82 7.97 2.03
C LEU A 103 4.83 8.82 1.29
N SER A 104 5.80 8.14 0.69
CA SER A 104 6.77 8.75 -0.20
C SER A 104 7.04 7.85 -1.39
N PHE A 105 7.41 8.48 -2.50
CA PHE A 105 7.98 7.77 -3.63
C PHE A 105 9.39 7.30 -3.26
N LEU A 106 9.71 6.04 -3.56
CA LEU A 106 11.06 5.52 -3.41
C LEU A 106 11.85 5.80 -4.70
N GLU A 107 12.85 6.67 -4.61
CA GLU A 107 13.76 6.89 -5.74
C GLU A 107 14.60 5.62 -6.01
N PRO A 108 14.77 5.23 -7.29
CA PRO A 108 15.68 4.15 -7.63
C PRO A 108 17.11 4.53 -7.24
N LYS A 109 17.83 3.61 -6.58
CA LYS A 109 19.26 3.80 -6.29
C LYS A 109 20.02 3.79 -7.62
N THR A 110 20.62 4.92 -7.97
CA THR A 110 21.61 5.08 -9.07
C THR A 110 22.84 4.24 -8.84
#